data_AF-X1MJT4-F1
#
_entry.id   AF-X1MJT4-F1
#
_cell.length_a   1.000
_cell.length_b   1.000
_cell.length_c   1.000
_cell.angle_alpha   90.00
_cell.angle_beta   90.00
_cell.angle_gamma   90.00
#
_symmetry.space_group_name_H-M   'P 1'
#
loop_
_entity.id
_entity.type
_entity.pdbx_description
1 polymer ?
#
loop_
_entity_poly.entity_id
_entity_poly.type
_entity_poly.pdbx_seq_one_letter_code
_entity_poly.pdbx_strand_id
1 'polypeptide(L)'
;ARLDTKRQLPISIVMGDLNALKLINDAFGYRQGDRLLIKMAKILKKCFREEDIIARWGGDEFVILLPKTTEEDAIKLVERIREDCQKTTDQKIPVSISIGISTKTRKSQNIQDITKKSSKGGT
;
A
#
# COMPACT_ATOMS: atom_id res chain seq x y z
N ALA A 1 19.01 -5.26 -8.50
CA ALA A 1 18.78 -4.21 -7.49
C ALA A 1 19.27 -4.71 -6.13
N ARG A 2 19.77 -3.83 -5.24
CA ARG A 2 20.36 -4.21 -3.94
C ARG A 2 19.38 -4.91 -2.98
N LEU A 3 18.08 -4.77 -3.23
CA LEU A 3 16.98 -5.35 -2.44
C LEU A 3 16.47 -6.69 -2.99
N ASP A 4 16.60 -6.96 -4.29
CA ASP A 4 16.15 -8.22 -4.91
C ASP A 4 17.25 -9.29 -4.81
N THR A 5 17.36 -9.90 -3.62
CA THR A 5 18.36 -10.93 -3.33
C THR A 5 17.74 -12.09 -2.55
N LYS A 6 18.38 -13.28 -2.60
CA LYS A 6 17.89 -14.47 -1.88
C LYS A 6 17.71 -14.23 -0.37
N ARG A 7 18.54 -13.38 0.24
CA ARG A 7 18.50 -13.08 1.69
C ARG A 7 17.29 -12.23 2.10
N GLN A 8 16.63 -11.60 1.12
CA GLN A 8 15.44 -10.78 1.34
C GLN A 8 14.15 -11.54 1.02
N LEU A 9 14.24 -12.78 0.52
CA LEU A 9 13.05 -13.60 0.26
C LEU A 9 12.44 -14.11 1.58
N PRO A 10 11.10 -14.30 1.62
CA PRO A 10 10.14 -13.86 0.60
C PRO A 10 10.00 -12.33 0.55
N ILE A 11 9.75 -11.77 -0.63
CA ILE A 11 9.52 -10.32 -0.81
C ILE A 11 8.07 -10.14 -1.22
N SER A 12 7.25 -9.54 -0.36
CA SER A 12 5.89 -9.15 -0.71
C SER A 12 5.85 -7.72 -1.25
N ILE A 13 4.96 -7.48 -2.20
CA ILE A 13 4.65 -6.17 -2.74
C ILE A 13 3.17 -5.93 -2.50
N VAL A 14 2.88 -4.79 -1.88
CA VAL A 14 1.52 -4.29 -1.68
C VAL A 14 1.36 -3.06 -2.56
N MET A 15 0.32 -3.06 -3.40
CA MET A 15 -0.06 -1.89 -4.18
C MET A 15 -1.43 -1.43 -3.72
N GLY A 16 -1.57 -0.15 -3.45
CA GLY A 16 -2.81 0.44 -2.95
C GLY A 16 -3.22 1.68 -3.74
N ASP A 17 -4.50 1.79 -4.09
CA ASP A 17 -5.09 2.95 -4.72
C ASP A 17 -6.07 3.64 -3.75
N LEU A 18 -5.81 4.91 -3.45
CA LEU A 18 -6.63 5.69 -2.51
C LEU A 18 -7.99 6.01 -3.12
N ASN A 19 -9.05 5.44 -2.55
CA ASN A 19 -10.39 5.58 -3.09
C ASN A 19 -10.89 7.03 -3.02
N ALA A 20 -11.62 7.45 -4.05
CA ALA A 20 -12.37 8.71 -4.13
C ALA A 20 -11.55 10.01 -4.02
N LEU A 21 -10.22 9.97 -4.19
CA LEU A 21 -9.39 11.18 -4.12
C LEU A 21 -9.86 12.26 -5.10
N LYS A 22 -10.15 11.89 -6.35
CA LYS A 22 -10.68 12.83 -7.36
C LYS A 22 -12.01 13.46 -6.95
N LEU A 23 -12.96 12.64 -6.47
CA LEU A 23 -14.26 13.13 -6.00
C LEU A 23 -14.10 14.14 -4.86
N ILE A 24 -13.18 13.88 -3.93
CA ILE A 24 -12.89 14.80 -2.83
C ILE A 24 -12.22 16.09 -3.32
N ASN A 25 -11.31 16.01 -4.29
CA ASN A 25 -10.71 17.20 -4.90
C ASN A 25 -11.77 18.06 -5.59
N ASP A 26 -12.69 17.44 -6.32
CA ASP A 26 -13.74 18.13 -7.05
C ASP A 26 -14.78 18.77 -6.10
N ALA A 27 -15.13 18.09 -5.01
CA ALA A 27 -16.14 18.55 -4.06
C ALA A 27 -15.61 19.52 -2.98
N PHE A 28 -14.36 19.37 -2.53
CA PHE A 28 -13.79 20.08 -1.37
C PHE A 28 -12.47 20.78 -1.67
N GLY A 29 -11.97 20.70 -2.90
CA GLY A 29 -10.72 21.30 -3.35
C GLY A 29 -9.47 20.48 -3.00
N TYR A 30 -8.38 20.75 -3.73
CA TYR A 30 -7.11 20.01 -3.62
C TYR A 30 -6.51 19.98 -2.21
N ARG A 31 -6.70 21.04 -1.41
CA ARG A 31 -6.23 21.07 -0.02
C ARG A 31 -6.82 19.93 0.82
N GLN A 32 -8.06 19.53 0.51
CA GLN A 32 -8.71 18.46 1.25
C GLN A 32 -8.30 17.07 0.76
N GLY A 33 -8.01 16.91 -0.53
CA GLY A 33 -7.35 15.71 -1.06
C GLY A 33 -5.93 15.52 -0.55
N ASP A 34 -5.13 16.61 -0.44
CA ASP A 34 -3.79 16.55 0.15
C ASP A 34 -3.83 16.05 1.60
N ARG A 35 -4.82 16.51 2.38
CA ARG A 35 -5.05 16.00 3.73
C ARG A 35 -5.40 14.50 3.73
N LEU A 36 -6.14 14.02 2.73
CA LEU A 36 -6.47 12.60 2.60
C LEU A 36 -5.22 11.76 2.31
N LEU A 37 -4.37 12.21 1.38
CA LEU A 37 -3.08 11.59 1.06
C LEU A 37 -2.14 11.54 2.26
N ILE A 38 -2.02 12.64 3.01
CA ILE A 38 -1.19 12.72 4.22
C ILE A 38 -1.69 11.73 5.28
N LYS A 39 -3.01 11.59 5.45
CA LYS A 39 -3.56 10.61 6.40
C LYS A 39 -3.25 9.19 5.98
N MET A 40 -3.46 8.85 4.71
CA MET A 40 -3.12 7.52 4.21
C MET A 40 -1.64 7.22 4.46
N ALA A 41 -0.74 8.15 4.14
CA ALA A 41 0.69 7.99 4.40
C ALA A 41 1.00 7.77 5.90
N LYS A 42 0.28 8.43 6.82
CA LYS A 42 0.43 8.21 8.27
C LYS A 42 -0.07 6.83 8.70
N ILE A 43 -1.20 6.37 8.16
CA ILE A 43 -1.73 5.02 8.43
C ILE A 43 -0.72 3.97 7.96
N LEU A 44 -0.26 4.06 6.71
CA LEU A 44 0.73 3.14 6.17
C LEU A 44 2.01 3.12 7.03
N LYS A 45 2.56 4.28 7.37
CA LYS A 45 3.76 4.37 8.24
C LYS A 45 3.59 3.74 9.63
N LYS A 46 2.37 3.67 10.16
CA LYS A 46 2.09 3.03 11.45
C LYS A 46 1.98 1.51 11.33
N CYS A 47 1.54 1.01 10.17
CA CYS A 47 1.35 -0.43 9.96
C CYS A 47 2.65 -1.18 9.62
N PHE A 48 3.61 -0.51 8.99
CA PHE A 48 4.84 -1.12 8.47
C PHE A 48 6.07 -0.80 9.33
N ARG A 49 7.12 -1.61 9.15
CA ARG A 49 8.39 -1.49 9.88
C ARG A 49 9.31 -0.44 9.25
N GLU A 50 10.40 -0.10 9.93
CA GLU A 50 11.37 0.89 9.43
C GLU A 50 12.11 0.39 8.18
N GLU A 51 12.34 -0.93 8.07
CA GLU A 51 12.97 -1.54 6.90
C GLU A 51 12.05 -1.68 5.68
N ASP A 52 10.74 -1.52 5.86
CA ASP A 52 9.76 -1.58 4.79
C ASP A 52 9.78 -0.28 3.99
N ILE A 53 9.71 -0.39 2.66
CA ILE A 53 9.79 0.78 1.78
C ILE A 53 8.39 1.14 1.31
N ILE A 54 7.89 2.28 1.80
CA ILE A 54 6.62 2.87 1.38
C ILE A 54 6.91 4.00 0.40
N ALA A 55 6.32 3.94 -0.79
CA ALA A 55 6.43 4.97 -1.82
C ALA A 55 5.04 5.38 -2.31
N ARG A 56 4.86 6.67 -2.64
CA ARG A 56 3.74 7.13 -3.45
C ARG A 56 4.18 7.03 -4.91
N TRP A 57 3.53 6.16 -5.67
CA TRP A 57 3.91 5.82 -7.03
C TRP A 57 3.29 6.76 -8.06
N GLY A 58 2.04 7.15 -7.80
CA GLY A 58 1.23 8.00 -8.67
C GLY A 58 0.26 8.85 -7.84
N GLY A 59 -0.63 9.60 -8.49
CA GLY A 59 -1.57 10.54 -7.86
C GLY A 59 -2.14 10.04 -6.53
N ASP A 60 -2.90 8.96 -6.54
CA ASP A 60 -3.52 8.26 -5.40
C ASP A 60 -2.85 6.92 -5.06
N GLU A 61 -1.87 6.49 -5.87
CA GLU A 61 -1.27 5.17 -5.77
C GLU A 61 -0.10 5.11 -4.79
N PHE A 62 -0.11 4.09 -3.93
CA PHE A 62 0.96 3.74 -3.00
C PHE A 62 1.50 2.34 -3.32
N VAL A 63 2.81 2.18 -3.16
CA VAL A 63 3.50 0.89 -3.27
C VAL A 63 4.30 0.67 -2.01
N ILE A 64 4.15 -0.51 -1.41
CA ILE A 64 4.96 -0.95 -0.27
C ILE A 64 5.74 -2.21 -0.66
N LEU A 65 7.06 -2.15 -0.49
CA LEU A 65 7.95 -3.29 -0.63
C LEU A 65 8.28 -3.84 0.77
N LEU A 66 8.02 -5.13 0.96
CA LEU A 66 8.12 -5.84 2.24
C LEU A 66 9.15 -6.98 2.13
N PRO A 67 10.44 -6.71 2.38
CA PRO A 67 11.46 -7.74 2.41
C PRO A 67 11.25 -8.70 3.59
N LYS A 68 11.51 -9.99 3.37
CA LYS A 68 11.37 -11.07 4.37
C LYS A 68 9.95 -11.18 4.93
N THR A 69 8.96 -10.96 4.08
CA THR A 69 7.54 -11.01 4.44
C THR A 69 6.84 -12.02 3.56
N THR A 70 6.10 -12.94 4.18
CA THR A 70 5.28 -13.92 3.45
C THR A 70 3.98 -13.27 2.99
N GLU A 71 3.27 -13.95 2.10
CA GLU A 71 1.97 -13.48 1.64
C GLU A 71 0.94 -13.40 2.78
N GLU A 72 0.94 -14.37 3.68
CA GLU A 72 0.04 -14.40 4.84
C GLU A 72 0.31 -13.24 5.80
N ASP A 73 1.59 -12.90 6.04
CA ASP A 73 1.94 -11.76 6.87
C ASP A 73 1.62 -10.42 6.18
N ALA A 74 1.80 -10.34 4.86
CA ALA A 74 1.37 -9.18 4.08
C ALA A 74 -0.15 -8.98 4.15
N ILE A 75 -0.94 -10.05 4.07
CA ILE A 75 -2.41 -10.00 4.23
C ILE A 75 -2.78 -9.45 5.62
N LYS A 76 -2.13 -9.93 6.69
CA LYS A 76 -2.38 -9.39 8.04
C LYS A 76 -2.05 -7.90 8.15
N LEU A 77 -0.98 -7.43 7.49
CA LEU A 77 -0.64 -6.00 7.45
C LEU A 77 -1.71 -5.20 6.71
N VAL A 78 -2.24 -5.73 5.61
CA VAL A 78 -3.32 -5.12 4.84
C VAL A 78 -4.62 -5.02 5.64
N GLU A 79 -4.98 -6.07 6.40
CA GLU A 79 -6.14 -6.00 7.29
C GLU A 79 -5.98 -4.92 8.37
N ARG A 80 -4.77 -4.77 8.94
CA ARG A 80 -4.50 -3.67 9.88
C ARG A 80 -4.67 -2.28 9.25
N ILE A 81 -4.28 -2.11 7.97
CA ILE A 81 -4.51 -0.85 7.24
C ILE A 81 -6.00 -0.57 7.12
N ARG A 82 -6.80 -1.59 6.77
CA ARG A 82 -8.26 -1.49 6.64
C ARG A 82 -8.90 -1.11 7.99
N GLU A 83 -8.51 -1.76 9.07
CA GLU A 83 -8.98 -1.44 10.42
C GLU A 83 -8.61 -0.01 10.85
N ASP A 84 -7.37 0.42 10.62
CA ASP A 84 -6.93 1.78 10.99
C ASP A 84 -7.60 2.85 10.12
N CYS A 85 -7.90 2.56 8.86
CA CYS A 85 -8.75 3.40 8.02
C CYS A 85 -10.16 3.55 8.62
N GLN A 86 -10.78 2.45 9.05
CA GLN A 86 -12.10 2.46 9.70
C GLN A 86 -12.10 3.22 11.03
N LYS A 87 -11.02 3.17 11.81
CA LYS A 87 -10.89 3.93 13.07
C LYS A 87 -10.73 5.44 12.86
N THR A 88 -10.51 5.90 11.63
CA THR A 88 -10.35 7.33 11.30
C THR A 88 -11.71 8.05 11.16
N THR A 89 -12.81 7.45 11.66
CA THR A 89 -14.22 7.87 11.54
C THR A 89 -14.58 9.20 12.19
N ASP A 90 -13.73 9.80 13.03
CA ASP A 90 -13.96 11.13 13.61
C ASP A 90 -13.99 12.28 12.57
N GLN A 91 -13.96 11.97 11.28
CA GLN A 91 -13.86 12.93 10.20
C GLN A 91 -15.01 12.81 9.20
N LYS A 92 -15.44 13.96 8.66
CA LYS A 92 -16.50 14.07 7.64
C LYS A 92 -16.23 13.27 6.35
N ILE A 93 -14.99 12.83 6.12
CA ILE A 93 -14.56 12.11 4.91
C ILE A 93 -13.85 10.83 5.35
N PRO A 94 -14.43 9.65 5.11
CA PRO A 94 -13.80 8.38 5.41
C PRO A 94 -12.56 8.17 4.54
N VAL A 95 -11.55 7.53 5.10
CA VAL A 95 -10.34 7.13 4.36
C VAL A 95 -10.49 5.66 3.99
N SER A 96 -10.23 5.28 2.75
CA SER A 96 -10.21 3.87 2.33
C SER A 96 -9.28 3.68 1.13
N ILE A 97 -8.79 2.45 0.95
CA ILE A 97 -7.79 2.11 -0.06
C ILE A 97 -8.10 0.73 -0.63
N SER A 98 -8.04 0.61 -1.95
CA SER A 98 -8.13 -0.66 -2.67
C SER A 98 -6.74 -1.26 -2.75
N ILE A 99 -6.54 -2.53 -2.34
CA ILE A 99 -5.21 -3.11 -2.16
C ILE A 99 -5.08 -4.43 -2.93
N GLY A 100 -3.99 -4.57 -3.68
CA GLY A 100 -3.54 -5.85 -4.23
C GLY A 100 -2.17 -6.27 -3.65
N ILE A 101 -1.99 -7.58 -3.49
CA ILE A 101 -0.79 -8.18 -2.90
C ILE A 101 -0.17 -9.16 -3.90
N SER A 102 1.15 -9.22 -3.94
CA SER A 102 1.86 -10.29 -4.64
C SER A 102 3.17 -10.61 -3.92
N THR A 103 3.58 -11.88 -3.95
CA THR A 103 4.78 -12.31 -3.22
C THR A 103 5.76 -13.05 -4.12
N LYS A 104 7.02 -12.62 -4.07
CA LYS A 104 8.16 -13.30 -4.66
C LYS A 104 8.75 -14.26 -3.62
N THR A 105 8.67 -15.56 -3.90
CA THR A 105 9.17 -16.63 -3.00
C THR A 105 10.46 -17.28 -3.51
N ARG A 106 10.74 -17.17 -4.82
CA ARG A 106 11.91 -17.79 -5.45
C ARG A 106 12.75 -16.75 -6.17
N LYS A 107 14.07 -16.94 -6.18
CA LYS A 107 15.03 -16.05 -6.87
C LYS A 107 14.72 -15.95 -8.37
N SER A 108 14.29 -17.03 -9.01
CA SER A 108 14.01 -17.10 -10.46
C SER A 108 12.83 -16.26 -10.93
N GLN A 109 11.90 -15.87 -10.05
CA GLN A 109 10.76 -15.02 -10.44
C GLN A 109 11.24 -13.60 -10.78
N ASN A 110 10.70 -12.92 -11.77
CA ASN A 110 11.07 -11.52 -12.01
C ASN A 110 10.28 -10.60 -11.06
N ILE A 111 10.96 -9.72 -10.31
CA ILE A 111 10.28 -8.79 -9.39
C ILE A 111 9.31 -7.85 -10.11
N GLN A 112 9.59 -7.43 -11.35
CA GLN A 112 8.71 -6.56 -12.14
C GLN A 112 7.39 -7.27 -12.48
N ASP A 113 7.43 -8.57 -12.74
CA ASP A 113 6.21 -9.36 -13.00
C ASP A 113 5.39 -9.53 -11.72
N ILE A 114 6.05 -9.65 -10.57
CA ILE A 114 5.39 -9.67 -9.26
C ILE A 114 4.70 -8.33 -9.00
N THR A 115 5.37 -7.20 -9.24
CA THR A 115 4.76 -5.87 -9.13
C THR A 115 3.54 -5.70 -10.05
N LYS A 116 3.61 -6.17 -11.30
CA LYS A 116 2.46 -6.12 -12.23
C LYS A 116 1.27 -6.99 -11.79
N LYS A 117 1.50 -8.04 -10.99
CA LYS A 117 0.42 -8.88 -10.45
C LYS A 117 -0.29 -8.18 -9.31
N SER A 118 0.43 -7.51 -8.42
CA SER A 118 -0.17 -6.76 -7.31
C SER A 118 -1.03 -5.59 -7.80
N SER A 119 -0.71 -4.96 -8.93
CA SER A 119 -1.54 -3.88 -9.49
C SER A 119 -2.88 -4.37 -10.08
N LYS A 120 -3.02 -5.67 -10.36
CA LYS A 120 -4.23 -6.28 -10.95
C LYS A 120 -5.13 -6.96 -9.92
N GLY A 121 -4.68 -7.09 -8.68
CA GLY A 121 -5.36 -7.83 -7.61
C GLY A 121 -6.40 -7.03 -6.82
N GLY A 122 -6.75 -5.82 -7.25
CA GLY A 122 -7.79 -5.02 -6.61
C GLY A 122 -9.18 -5.61 -6.86
N THR A 123 -9.70 -6.35 -5.89
CA THR A 123 -11.15 -6.62 -5.75
C THR A 123 -11.59 -6.14 -4.38
#